data_AF-A0A284QWC8-F1
#
_entry.id   AF-A0A284QWC8-F1
#
_cell.length_a   1.000
_cell.length_b   1.000
_cell.length_c   1.000
_cell.angle_alpha   90.00
_cell.angle_beta   90.00
_cell.angle_gamma   90.00
#
_symmetry.space_group_name_H-M   'P 1'
#
loop_
_entity.id
_entity.type
_entity.pdbx_description
1 polymer ?
#
loop_
_entity_poly.entity_id
_entity_poly.type
_entity_poly.pdbx_seq_one_letter_code
_entity_poly.pdbx_strand_id
1 'polypeptide(L)'
;MPEFPPEIFLAIFSFLDARSLTSCQQVCQSFLALINETVALEYTNELARHGYVDHAAALPSPYRLDRLREHSNAWNRLDGSTWSEIVSNFPFSQEFSGNVLARRDVPGGPIVFTRLPSSSRSVGQKEWSIPFKSGLDNFQFGMDSSQDLLVLVELERLEPNLSFQFRLLFMSSGKAHELASIPILKYAHNVPAHGVVFAMHISGDHLGVEFGYNHVTTADSEIVIWNWKTGHKELYLTGREIYSFSFLTEKHVVVTVSTGTELRLLVVDFIAESSEQIRVTVTNMTHYLTLRLPNLHPSHILSGFTIRCDPSPAWPNQDDSIPFHVHPDEILYPVTLLMGEGLGRYRIIILIPRRTLLAQLRHFVTGTKEVEWSAWGPEGTRILDFRKRAGRHVAWATFGSRFVAFDNDRLEINVYDFNQMTLRREQSSGCPLQYGNPNEILRPPVNQDDPTMLVIDDAVLPSDSLIFQEVVRTSLPFRARTVPTTLERKQYFPLMCSPDNIIIVASEYHIFTL
;
A
#
# COMPACT_ATOMS: atom_id res chain seq x y z
N MET A 1 23.88 -35.89 20.46
CA MET A 1 22.52 -35.32 20.34
C MET A 1 21.82 -35.48 21.67
N PRO A 2 20.89 -34.60 22.06
CA PRO A 2 20.05 -34.88 23.23
C PRO A 2 19.27 -36.18 22.98
N GLU A 3 19.00 -36.96 24.02
CA GLU A 3 18.38 -38.31 23.98
C GLU A 3 16.90 -38.32 23.57
N PHE A 4 16.43 -37.34 22.80
CA PHE A 4 15.04 -37.27 22.35
C PHE A 4 14.88 -37.78 20.91
N PRO A 5 13.77 -38.47 20.60
CA PRO A 5 13.43 -38.85 19.24
C PRO A 5 13.29 -37.62 18.31
N PRO A 6 13.64 -37.73 17.01
CA PRO A 6 13.48 -36.65 16.02
C PRO A 6 12.07 -36.04 15.99
N GLU A 7 11.03 -36.84 16.24
CA GLU A 7 9.63 -36.42 16.25
C GLU A 7 9.34 -35.37 17.32
N ILE A 8 10.03 -35.42 18.46
CA ILE A 8 9.90 -34.43 19.53
C ILE A 8 10.49 -33.10 19.08
N PHE A 9 11.65 -33.12 18.42
CA PHE A 9 12.25 -31.92 17.86
C PHE A 9 11.40 -31.33 16.74
N LEU A 10 10.79 -32.15 15.89
CA LEU A 10 9.85 -31.69 14.86
C LEU A 10 8.64 -30.98 15.47
N ALA A 11 8.06 -31.56 16.52
CA ALA A 11 6.96 -30.93 17.24
C ALA A 11 7.38 -29.56 17.81
N ILE A 12 8.56 -29.49 18.46
CA ILE A 12 9.10 -28.23 19.00
C ILE A 12 9.33 -27.21 17.88
N PHE A 13 10.00 -27.61 16.80
CA PHE A 13 10.33 -26.76 15.67
C PHE A 13 9.07 -26.24 14.96
N SER A 14 7.96 -26.99 14.97
CA SER A 14 6.70 -26.53 14.38
C SER A 14 6.08 -25.31 15.08
N PHE A 15 6.51 -25.00 16.32
CA PHE A 15 6.11 -23.81 17.07
C PHE A 15 7.10 -22.64 16.95
N LEU A 16 8.20 -22.81 16.22
CA LEU A 16 9.23 -21.79 16.08
C LEU A 16 8.99 -20.90 14.85
N ASP A 17 9.35 -19.63 14.98
CA ASP A 17 9.41 -18.72 13.84
C ASP A 17 10.65 -19.00 12.97
N ALA A 18 10.67 -18.47 11.74
CA ALA A 18 11.77 -18.68 10.81
C ALA A 18 13.14 -18.23 11.36
N ARG A 19 13.17 -17.18 12.19
CA ARG A 19 14.41 -16.71 12.83
C ARG A 19 14.95 -17.73 13.82
N SER A 20 14.08 -18.29 14.65
CA SER A 20 14.44 -19.33 15.62
C SER A 20 14.85 -20.62 14.91
N LEU A 21 14.13 -21.02 13.85
CA LEU A 21 14.51 -22.15 13.00
C LEU A 21 15.90 -21.97 12.38
N THR A 22 16.18 -20.78 11.83
CA THR A 22 17.51 -20.45 11.29
C THR A 22 18.60 -20.54 12.35
N SER A 23 18.29 -20.14 13.59
CA SER A 23 19.23 -20.27 14.72
C SER A 23 19.44 -21.75 15.09
N CYS A 24 18.38 -22.55 15.10
CA CYS A 24 18.45 -24.00 15.33
C CYS A 24 19.29 -24.74 14.28
N GLN A 25 19.21 -24.34 13.01
CA GLN A 25 20.04 -24.88 11.93
C GLN A 25 21.55 -24.72 12.19
N GLN A 26 21.96 -23.69 12.95
CA GLN A 26 23.36 -23.43 13.29
C GLN A 26 23.86 -24.21 14.52
N VAL A 27 22.98 -24.89 15.25
CA VAL A 27 23.34 -25.61 16.48
C VAL A 27 24.09 -26.91 16.18
N CYS A 28 23.58 -27.73 15.25
CA CYS A 28 24.22 -28.98 14.84
C CYS A 28 23.71 -29.49 13.49
N GLN A 29 24.47 -30.39 12.86
CA GLN A 29 24.13 -31.00 11.57
C GLN A 29 22.80 -31.77 11.58
N SER A 30 22.44 -32.36 12.72
CA SER A 30 21.17 -33.11 12.84
C SER A 30 19.95 -32.20 12.86
N PHE A 31 20.03 -31.03 13.50
CA PHE A 31 18.96 -30.03 13.45
C PHE A 31 18.87 -29.41 12.06
N LEU A 32 20.01 -29.13 11.42
CA LEU A 32 20.05 -28.68 10.03
C LEU A 32 19.35 -29.67 9.10
N ALA A 33 19.70 -30.96 9.18
CA ALA A 33 19.07 -32.02 8.38
C ALA A 33 17.56 -32.11 8.67
N LEU A 34 17.17 -32.16 9.95
CA LEU A 34 15.77 -32.28 10.33
C LEU A 34 14.91 -31.11 9.82
N ILE A 35 15.43 -29.88 9.90
CA ILE A 35 14.73 -28.67 9.42
C ILE A 35 14.66 -28.66 7.88
N ASN A 36 15.75 -29.00 7.19
CA ASN A 36 15.80 -28.96 5.73
C ASN A 36 15.05 -30.11 5.06
N GLU A 37 14.97 -31.28 5.69
CA GLU A 37 14.26 -32.45 5.17
C GLU A 37 12.76 -32.41 5.49
N THR A 38 12.33 -31.50 6.38
CA THR A 38 10.91 -31.33 6.73
C THR A 38 10.28 -30.19 5.94
N VAL A 39 9.46 -30.56 4.96
CA VAL A 39 8.77 -29.62 4.06
C VAL A 39 8.00 -28.52 4.80
N ALA A 40 7.35 -28.84 5.92
CA ALA A 40 6.61 -27.84 6.69
C ALA A 40 7.51 -26.76 7.30
N LEU A 41 8.71 -27.13 7.79
CA LEU A 41 9.67 -26.20 8.37
C LEU A 41 10.41 -25.41 7.27
N GLU A 42 10.71 -26.06 6.15
CA GLU A 42 11.22 -25.39 4.95
C GLU A 42 10.22 -24.35 4.44
N TYR A 43 8.92 -24.67 4.41
CA TYR A 43 7.87 -23.75 4.02
C TYR A 43 7.79 -22.51 4.93
N THR A 44 7.89 -22.67 6.25
CA THR A 44 7.97 -21.55 7.20
C THR A 44 9.17 -20.63 6.91
N ASN A 45 10.35 -21.20 6.63
CA ASN A 45 11.54 -20.43 6.28
C ASN A 45 11.39 -19.69 4.94
N GLU A 46 10.82 -20.35 3.93
CA GLU A 46 10.61 -19.76 2.60
C GLU A 46 9.58 -18.63 2.62
N LEU A 47 8.50 -18.75 3.41
CA LEU A 47 7.54 -17.67 3.64
C LEU A 47 8.24 -16.42 4.19
N ALA A 48 8.97 -16.58 5.30
CA ALA A 48 9.68 -15.47 5.93
C ALA A 48 10.74 -14.86 5.00
N ARG A 49 11.44 -15.69 4.22
CA ARG A 49 12.43 -15.25 3.24
C ARG A 49 11.83 -14.33 2.18
N HIS A 50 10.61 -14.63 1.75
CA HIS A 50 9.90 -13.86 0.73
C HIS A 50 8.99 -12.78 1.30
N GLY A 51 8.92 -12.61 2.61
CA GLY A 51 8.08 -11.59 3.24
C GLY A 51 6.60 -11.95 3.20
N TYR A 52 6.28 -13.25 3.26
CA TYR A 52 4.91 -13.77 3.30
C TYR A 52 4.65 -14.45 4.64
N VAL A 53 3.37 -14.62 4.95
CA VAL A 53 2.87 -15.42 6.05
C VAL A 53 1.92 -16.49 5.50
N ASP A 54 1.88 -17.60 6.22
CA ASP A 54 0.97 -18.69 5.91
C ASP A 54 -0.47 -18.22 6.11
N HIS A 55 -1.35 -18.64 5.22
CA HIS A 55 -2.78 -18.59 5.44
C HIS A 55 -3.22 -20.05 5.41
N ALA A 56 -3.89 -20.51 6.47
CA ALA A 56 -4.17 -21.92 6.75
C ALA A 56 -5.15 -22.58 5.75
N ALA A 57 -4.83 -22.48 4.46
CA ALA A 57 -5.52 -23.11 3.36
C ALA A 57 -5.50 -24.62 3.57
N ALA A 58 -6.57 -25.30 3.15
CA ALA A 58 -6.71 -26.75 3.25
C ALA A 58 -5.69 -27.55 2.39
N LEU A 59 -4.69 -26.88 1.81
CA LEU A 59 -3.71 -27.46 0.89
C LEU A 59 -2.50 -28.04 1.64
N PRO A 60 -2.00 -29.22 1.24
CA PRO A 60 -0.79 -29.80 1.82
C PRO A 60 0.44 -28.89 1.70
N SER A 61 1.33 -28.91 2.70
CA SER A 61 2.55 -28.08 2.73
C SER A 61 3.45 -28.20 1.48
N PRO A 62 3.67 -29.39 0.86
CA PRO A 62 4.44 -29.48 -0.38
C PRO A 62 3.86 -28.64 -1.51
N TYR A 63 2.54 -28.69 -1.68
CA TYR A 63 1.86 -27.90 -2.71
C TYR A 63 1.98 -26.39 -2.45
N ARG A 64 1.84 -25.97 -1.18
CA ARG A 64 1.98 -24.56 -0.80
C ARG A 64 3.40 -24.04 -1.01
N LEU A 65 4.40 -24.86 -0.73
CA LEU A 65 5.81 -24.54 -0.96
C LEU A 65 6.12 -24.38 -2.46
N ASP A 66 5.65 -25.31 -3.30
CA ASP A 66 5.83 -25.23 -4.76
C ASP A 66 5.18 -23.96 -5.32
N ARG A 67 3.96 -23.65 -4.87
CA ARG A 67 3.23 -22.42 -5.23
C ARG A 67 3.95 -21.15 -4.81
N LEU A 68 4.52 -21.10 -3.60
CA LEU A 68 5.33 -19.97 -3.14
C LEU A 68 6.59 -19.78 -3.99
N ARG A 69 7.26 -20.88 -4.36
CA ARG A 69 8.44 -20.85 -5.23
C ARG A 69 8.10 -20.37 -6.63
N GLU A 70 7.02 -20.89 -7.22
CA GLU A 70 6.50 -20.41 -8.52
C GLU A 70 6.20 -18.92 -8.47
N HIS A 71 5.44 -18.47 -7.46
CA HIS A 71 5.10 -17.07 -7.26
C HIS A 71 6.34 -16.17 -7.13
N SER A 72 7.30 -16.56 -6.29
CA SER A 72 8.53 -15.79 -6.16
C SER A 72 9.34 -15.80 -7.45
N ASN A 73 9.41 -16.92 -8.16
CA ASN A 73 10.17 -17.02 -9.41
C ASN A 73 9.58 -16.13 -10.49
N ALA A 74 8.25 -16.06 -10.59
CA ALA A 74 7.57 -15.16 -11.52
C ALA A 74 7.93 -13.68 -11.25
N TRP A 75 7.83 -13.23 -10.00
CA TRP A 75 8.30 -11.89 -9.62
C TRP A 75 9.82 -11.70 -9.81
N ASN A 76 10.59 -12.77 -9.68
CA ASN A 76 12.04 -12.73 -9.85
C ASN A 76 12.45 -12.58 -11.32
N ARG A 77 11.73 -13.21 -12.24
CA ARG A 77 12.06 -13.19 -13.66
C ARG A 77 11.32 -12.09 -14.42
N LEU A 78 10.17 -11.65 -13.90
CA LEU A 78 9.20 -10.85 -14.64
C LEU A 78 8.89 -11.51 -16.01
N ASP A 79 8.77 -12.84 -16.02
CA ASP A 79 8.59 -13.68 -17.21
C ASP A 79 7.12 -13.87 -17.60
N GLY A 80 6.22 -13.00 -17.12
CA GLY A 80 4.82 -12.93 -17.55
C GLY A 80 4.75 -12.86 -19.08
N SER A 81 4.35 -13.97 -19.71
CA SER A 81 4.65 -14.21 -21.12
C SER A 81 3.86 -13.35 -22.11
N THR A 82 2.87 -12.59 -21.66
CA THR A 82 2.09 -11.70 -22.53
C THR A 82 1.27 -10.70 -21.72
N TRP A 83 1.30 -9.43 -22.13
CA TRP A 83 0.28 -8.46 -21.74
C TRP A 83 -1.08 -8.90 -22.29
N SER A 84 -2.09 -8.99 -21.42
CA SER A 84 -3.47 -9.24 -21.84
C SER A 84 -4.27 -7.95 -21.81
N GLU A 85 -5.06 -7.72 -22.86
CA GLU A 85 -6.09 -6.68 -22.92
C GLU A 85 -7.43 -7.31 -22.52
N ILE A 86 -8.06 -6.82 -21.45
CA ILE A 86 -9.29 -7.43 -20.93
C ILE A 86 -10.53 -6.62 -21.26
N VAL A 87 -10.46 -5.28 -21.21
CA VAL A 87 -11.66 -4.45 -21.28
C VAL A 87 -11.42 -3.21 -22.14
N SER A 88 -12.26 -3.03 -23.15
CA SER A 88 -12.38 -1.81 -23.93
C SER A 88 -13.23 -0.78 -23.17
N ASN A 89 -12.75 0.46 -23.08
CA ASN A 89 -13.35 1.68 -22.48
C ASN A 89 -12.82 2.07 -21.10
N PHE A 90 -12.51 3.35 -20.96
CA PHE A 90 -12.11 3.98 -19.71
C PHE A 90 -13.32 4.05 -18.76
N PRO A 91 -13.22 3.53 -17.52
CA PRO A 91 -14.34 3.51 -16.59
C PRO A 91 -14.69 4.92 -16.10
N PHE A 92 -15.97 5.16 -15.78
CA PHE A 92 -16.39 6.33 -15.02
C PHE A 92 -15.79 6.31 -13.61
N SER A 93 -15.77 5.14 -12.95
CA SER A 93 -15.07 4.93 -11.69
C SER A 93 -14.58 3.50 -11.56
N GLN A 94 -13.49 3.31 -10.82
CA GLN A 94 -12.87 2.01 -10.60
C GLN A 94 -12.24 1.94 -9.21
N GLU A 95 -12.16 0.73 -8.67
CA GLU A 95 -11.42 0.41 -7.45
C GLU A 95 -10.73 -0.94 -7.61
N PHE A 96 -9.65 -1.13 -6.85
CA PHE A 96 -8.90 -2.38 -6.86
C PHE A 96 -8.56 -2.80 -5.44
N SER A 97 -8.95 -4.02 -5.08
CA SER A 97 -8.72 -4.61 -3.76
C SER A 97 -8.25 -6.04 -3.93
N GLY A 98 -7.08 -6.36 -3.37
CA GLY A 98 -6.48 -7.67 -3.49
C GLY A 98 -6.24 -8.04 -4.96
N ASN A 99 -7.06 -8.92 -5.51
CA ASN A 99 -7.06 -9.35 -6.92
C ASN A 99 -8.40 -9.11 -7.63
N VAL A 100 -9.28 -8.28 -7.07
CA VAL A 100 -10.59 -7.95 -7.64
C VAL A 100 -10.56 -6.51 -8.16
N LEU A 101 -10.82 -6.36 -9.46
CA LEU A 101 -11.05 -5.08 -10.12
C LEU A 101 -12.56 -4.81 -10.14
N ALA A 102 -12.97 -3.69 -9.58
CA ALA A 102 -14.34 -3.21 -9.67
C ALA A 102 -14.38 -1.99 -10.59
N ARG A 103 -15.32 -1.98 -11.53
CA ARG A 103 -15.46 -0.90 -12.51
C ARG A 103 -16.91 -0.52 -12.70
N ARG A 104 -17.12 0.76 -13.01
CA ARG A 104 -18.40 1.31 -13.43
C ARG A 104 -18.16 2.13 -14.69
N ASP A 105 -18.83 1.77 -15.77
CA ASP A 105 -18.59 2.42 -17.08
C ASP A 105 -19.40 3.72 -17.23
N VAL A 106 -20.59 3.80 -16.61
CA VAL A 106 -21.48 4.96 -16.69
C VAL A 106 -22.04 5.35 -15.31
N PRO A 107 -22.31 6.64 -15.05
CA PRO A 107 -22.98 7.10 -13.84
C PRO A 107 -24.30 6.35 -13.60
N GLY A 108 -24.52 5.85 -12.39
CA GLY A 108 -25.72 5.08 -12.03
C GLY A 108 -25.82 3.69 -12.67
N GLY A 109 -24.83 3.26 -13.46
CA GLY A 109 -24.75 1.91 -14.03
C GLY A 109 -24.37 0.83 -13.01
N PRO A 110 -24.40 -0.46 -13.42
CA PRO A 110 -23.94 -1.54 -12.59
C PRO A 110 -22.45 -1.40 -12.26
N ILE A 111 -22.04 -1.94 -11.12
CA ILE A 111 -20.62 -2.18 -10.83
C ILE A 111 -20.30 -3.60 -11.30
N VAL A 112 -19.32 -3.73 -12.18
CA VAL A 112 -18.79 -5.01 -12.66
C VAL A 112 -17.53 -5.33 -11.89
N PHE A 113 -17.45 -6.54 -11.35
CA PHE A 113 -16.30 -7.04 -10.61
C PHE A 113 -15.63 -8.16 -11.39
N THR A 114 -14.32 -8.05 -11.57
CA THR A 114 -13.50 -9.04 -12.23
C THR A 114 -12.40 -9.48 -11.28
N ARG A 115 -12.46 -10.72 -10.78
CA ARG A 115 -11.37 -11.36 -10.06
C ARG A 115 -10.34 -11.83 -11.07
N LEU A 116 -9.14 -11.27 -11.01
CA LEU A 116 -8.03 -11.63 -11.88
C LEU A 116 -7.47 -13.01 -11.50
N PRO A 117 -7.10 -13.85 -12.48
CA PRO A 117 -6.52 -15.15 -12.23
C PRO A 117 -5.11 -15.04 -11.60
N SER A 118 -4.72 -16.07 -10.87
CA SER A 118 -3.34 -16.29 -10.42
C SER A 118 -3.07 -17.79 -10.40
N SER A 119 -2.20 -18.26 -11.30
CA SER A 119 -1.80 -19.67 -11.38
C SER A 119 -1.04 -20.08 -10.12
N SER A 120 -0.12 -19.23 -9.67
CA SER A 120 0.75 -19.44 -8.51
C SER A 120 0.02 -19.40 -7.16
N ARG A 121 -1.19 -18.85 -7.10
CA ARG A 121 -2.05 -18.88 -5.90
C ARG A 121 -3.32 -19.70 -6.09
N SER A 122 -3.43 -20.47 -7.18
CA SER A 122 -4.59 -21.29 -7.52
C SER A 122 -5.92 -20.52 -7.60
N VAL A 123 -5.88 -19.26 -8.03
CA VAL A 123 -7.05 -18.39 -8.16
C VAL A 123 -7.56 -18.41 -9.61
N GLY A 124 -8.80 -18.85 -9.81
CA GLY A 124 -9.48 -18.79 -11.10
C GLY A 124 -10.14 -17.43 -11.38
N GLN A 125 -10.19 -17.05 -12.66
CA GLN A 125 -10.92 -15.87 -13.11
C GLN A 125 -12.42 -15.99 -12.78
N LYS A 126 -13.03 -14.91 -12.31
CA LYS A 126 -14.47 -14.83 -12.03
C LYS A 126 -14.96 -13.42 -12.33
N GLU A 127 -16.11 -13.31 -12.98
CA GLU A 127 -16.78 -12.02 -13.18
C GLU A 127 -18.21 -12.07 -12.63
N TRP A 128 -18.65 -10.97 -12.02
CA TRP A 128 -20.02 -10.78 -11.57
C TRP A 128 -20.36 -9.28 -11.58
N SER A 129 -21.64 -8.94 -11.43
CA SER A 129 -22.07 -7.54 -11.39
C SER A 129 -23.19 -7.31 -10.38
N ILE A 130 -23.22 -6.11 -9.81
CA ILE A 130 -24.32 -5.65 -8.97
C ILE A 130 -25.08 -4.55 -9.73
N PRO A 131 -26.38 -4.74 -10.02
CA PRO A 131 -27.21 -3.72 -10.63
C PRO A 131 -27.63 -2.66 -9.61
N PHE A 132 -27.62 -1.39 -10.02
CA PHE A 132 -28.16 -0.28 -9.24
C PHE A 132 -29.31 0.37 -10.02
N LYS A 133 -30.32 0.88 -9.31
CA LYS A 133 -31.43 1.62 -9.94
C LYS A 133 -30.94 3.02 -10.34
N SER A 134 -31.33 3.46 -11.53
CA SER A 134 -31.09 4.81 -12.02
C SER A 134 -31.84 5.85 -11.17
N GLY A 135 -31.23 7.03 -10.95
CA GLY A 135 -31.87 8.17 -10.29
C GLY A 135 -31.22 8.66 -8.99
N LEU A 136 -30.18 7.98 -8.51
CA LEU A 136 -29.34 8.48 -7.43
C LEU A 136 -28.05 9.07 -8.03
N ASP A 137 -27.70 10.28 -7.60
CA ASP A 137 -26.43 10.94 -7.85
C ASP A 137 -25.30 10.17 -7.11
N ASN A 138 -25.00 8.95 -7.57
CA ASN A 138 -24.04 8.02 -6.98
C ASN A 138 -22.66 8.24 -7.61
N PHE A 139 -21.75 8.87 -6.86
CA PHE A 139 -20.51 9.38 -7.42
C PHE A 139 -19.31 8.42 -7.28
N GLN A 140 -19.20 7.64 -6.20
CA GLN A 140 -18.01 6.83 -5.91
C GLN A 140 -18.34 5.58 -5.08
N PHE A 141 -17.40 4.63 -5.03
CA PHE A 141 -17.49 3.44 -4.19
C PHE A 141 -16.09 3.03 -3.72
N GLY A 142 -16.01 2.31 -2.60
CA GLY A 142 -14.80 1.70 -2.06
C GLY A 142 -15.09 0.23 -1.75
N MET A 143 -14.07 -0.61 -1.58
CA MET A 143 -14.29 -2.03 -1.32
C MET A 143 -13.15 -2.70 -0.54
N ASP A 144 -13.48 -3.79 0.14
CA ASP A 144 -12.53 -4.75 0.69
C ASP A 144 -12.98 -6.15 0.29
N SER A 145 -12.25 -6.70 -0.70
CA SER A 145 -12.54 -8.01 -1.28
C SER A 145 -12.36 -9.17 -0.30
N SER A 146 -11.60 -8.99 0.78
CA SER A 146 -11.40 -10.05 1.77
C SER A 146 -12.64 -10.24 2.66
N GLN A 147 -13.40 -9.17 2.89
CA GLN A 147 -14.59 -9.17 3.76
C GLN A 147 -15.91 -9.17 2.96
N ASP A 148 -15.87 -9.35 1.63
CA ASP A 148 -17.02 -9.18 0.73
C ASP A 148 -17.71 -7.81 0.91
N LEU A 149 -16.95 -6.75 1.26
CA LEU A 149 -17.49 -5.44 1.62
C LEU A 149 -17.42 -4.45 0.46
N LEU A 150 -18.56 -3.88 0.11
CA LEU A 150 -18.73 -2.76 -0.82
C LEU A 150 -19.28 -1.55 -0.05
N VAL A 151 -18.61 -0.42 -0.15
CA VAL A 151 -19.08 0.85 0.40
C VAL A 151 -19.53 1.75 -0.76
N LEU A 152 -20.83 1.97 -0.89
CA LEU A 152 -21.39 2.85 -1.92
C LEU A 152 -21.67 4.23 -1.32
N VAL A 153 -21.19 5.28 -1.99
CA VAL A 153 -21.41 6.66 -1.54
C VAL A 153 -22.54 7.30 -2.35
N GLU A 154 -23.54 7.78 -1.61
CA GLU A 154 -24.69 8.50 -2.16
C GLU A 154 -24.76 9.90 -1.54
N LEU A 155 -25.17 10.88 -2.35
CA LEU A 155 -25.37 12.24 -1.90
C LEU A 155 -26.87 12.49 -1.66
N GLU A 156 -27.24 12.76 -0.42
CA GLU A 156 -28.60 13.20 -0.07
C GLU A 156 -28.61 14.73 0.07
N ARG A 157 -29.43 15.39 -0.77
CA ARG A 157 -29.67 16.83 -0.66
C ARG A 157 -30.71 17.08 0.42
N LEU A 158 -30.28 17.43 1.63
CA LEU A 158 -31.13 18.01 2.66
C LEU A 158 -30.97 19.53 2.54
N GLU A 159 -31.99 20.33 2.27
CA GLU A 159 -31.80 21.78 2.35
C GLU A 159 -31.64 22.19 3.83
N PRO A 160 -30.60 22.95 4.23
CA PRO A 160 -29.54 23.61 3.44
C PRO A 160 -28.17 22.87 3.37
N ASN A 161 -28.00 21.67 3.97
CA ASN A 161 -26.72 20.95 4.09
C ASN A 161 -26.69 19.60 3.35
N LEU A 162 -25.55 19.26 2.75
CA LEU A 162 -25.41 17.97 2.07
C LEU A 162 -25.09 16.86 3.07
N SER A 163 -25.73 15.71 2.91
CA SER A 163 -25.40 14.52 3.70
C SER A 163 -24.81 13.47 2.77
N PHE A 164 -23.60 13.02 3.08
CA PHE A 164 -23.05 11.81 2.49
C PHE A 164 -23.68 10.60 3.20
N GLN A 165 -24.11 9.62 2.42
CA GLN A 165 -24.55 8.33 2.90
C GLN A 165 -23.61 7.25 2.38
N PHE A 166 -22.99 6.50 3.31
CA PHE A 166 -22.14 5.36 3.00
C PHE A 166 -22.95 4.10 3.23
N ARG A 167 -23.46 3.49 2.15
CA ARG A 167 -24.17 2.21 2.22
C ARG A 167 -23.17 1.07 2.29
N LEU A 168 -23.31 0.23 3.30
CA LEU A 168 -22.46 -0.94 3.54
C LEU A 168 -23.16 -2.17 2.93
N LEU A 169 -22.62 -2.67 1.83
CA LEU A 169 -23.22 -3.72 1.00
C LEU A 169 -22.26 -4.90 0.85
N PHE A 170 -22.80 -6.08 0.51
CA PHE A 170 -22.00 -7.19 0.03
C PHE A 170 -21.54 -6.95 -1.42
N MET A 171 -20.27 -7.20 -1.74
CA MET A 171 -19.77 -7.18 -3.13
C MET A 171 -20.38 -8.31 -3.96
N SER A 172 -20.72 -9.44 -3.35
CA SER A 172 -21.26 -10.62 -4.02
C SER A 172 -22.73 -10.48 -4.44
N SER A 173 -23.52 -9.73 -3.68
CA SER A 173 -24.99 -9.69 -3.83
C SER A 173 -25.60 -8.29 -3.93
N GLY A 174 -24.88 -7.24 -3.53
CA GLY A 174 -25.38 -5.87 -3.46
C GLY A 174 -26.42 -5.62 -2.36
N LYS A 175 -26.69 -6.61 -1.50
CA LYS A 175 -27.57 -6.47 -0.33
C LYS A 175 -26.82 -5.80 0.81
N ALA A 176 -27.54 -5.28 1.80
CA ALA A 176 -26.93 -4.75 3.03
C ALA A 176 -26.01 -5.80 3.68
N HIS A 177 -24.85 -5.35 4.13
CA HIS A 177 -23.85 -6.22 4.73
C HIS A 177 -24.31 -6.67 6.13
N GLU A 178 -24.40 -7.98 6.39
CA GLU A 178 -24.98 -8.51 7.64
C GLU A 178 -24.18 -8.18 8.90
N LEU A 179 -22.86 -8.04 8.78
CA LEU A 179 -22.01 -7.60 9.90
C LEU A 179 -22.18 -6.11 10.24
N ALA A 180 -22.86 -5.32 9.41
CA ALA A 180 -23.11 -3.91 9.69
C ALA A 180 -24.40 -3.74 10.49
N SER A 181 -24.26 -3.43 11.78
CA SER A 181 -25.38 -3.09 12.67
C SER A 181 -26.13 -1.85 12.19
N ILE A 182 -25.40 -0.91 11.56
CA ILE A 182 -25.93 0.29 10.93
C ILE A 182 -25.59 0.23 9.44
N PRO A 183 -26.52 -0.14 8.54
CA PRO A 183 -26.22 -0.39 7.13
C PRO A 183 -25.93 0.88 6.31
N ILE A 184 -26.19 2.05 6.87
CA ILE A 184 -25.97 3.35 6.23
C ILE A 184 -25.32 4.28 7.24
N LEU A 185 -24.05 4.60 7.04
CA LEU A 185 -23.38 5.63 7.84
C LEU A 185 -23.70 6.99 7.23
N LYS A 186 -24.23 7.91 8.05
CA LYS A 186 -24.59 9.26 7.61
C LYS A 186 -23.53 10.24 8.08
N TYR A 187 -23.13 11.12 7.18
CA TYR A 187 -22.22 12.21 7.48
C TYR A 187 -22.79 13.52 6.95
N ALA A 188 -23.23 14.38 7.88
CA ALA A 188 -23.71 15.71 7.56
C ALA A 188 -22.50 16.63 7.29
N HIS A 189 -22.38 17.08 6.06
CA HIS A 189 -21.28 17.92 5.62
C HIS A 189 -21.74 19.37 5.49
N ASN A 190 -21.00 20.28 6.10
CA ASN A 190 -21.41 21.69 6.24
C ASN A 190 -20.97 22.57 5.06
N VAL A 191 -20.40 21.99 3.99
CA VAL A 191 -19.85 22.71 2.84
C VAL A 191 -20.53 22.22 1.54
N PRO A 192 -20.76 23.09 0.53
CA PRO A 192 -21.32 22.67 -0.76
C PRO A 192 -20.51 21.54 -1.41
N ALA A 193 -21.20 20.53 -1.98
CA ALA A 193 -20.61 19.30 -2.56
C ALA A 193 -19.69 19.59 -3.76
N HIS A 194 -19.86 20.74 -4.41
CA HIS A 194 -19.08 21.11 -5.57
C HIS A 194 -17.61 21.33 -5.17
N GLY A 195 -16.75 20.39 -5.56
CA GLY A 195 -15.31 20.48 -5.33
C GLY A 195 -14.78 19.73 -4.10
N VAL A 196 -15.60 18.92 -3.44
CA VAL A 196 -15.14 17.95 -2.43
C VAL A 196 -14.43 16.81 -3.16
N VAL A 197 -13.16 16.59 -2.82
CA VAL A 197 -12.39 15.40 -3.21
C VAL A 197 -12.34 14.52 -1.98
N PHE A 198 -12.82 13.29 -2.06
CA PHE A 198 -12.70 12.37 -0.93
C PHE A 198 -12.03 11.05 -1.33
N ALA A 199 -11.39 10.42 -0.36
CA ALA A 199 -10.75 9.12 -0.49
C ALA A 199 -11.24 8.21 0.64
N MET A 200 -11.46 6.94 0.33
CA MET A 200 -11.90 5.92 1.29
C MET A 200 -10.78 4.92 1.53
N HIS A 201 -10.61 4.54 2.78
CA HIS A 201 -9.65 3.55 3.21
C HIS A 201 -10.36 2.55 4.13
N ILE A 202 -10.22 1.26 3.88
CA ILE A 202 -10.82 0.20 4.68
C ILE A 202 -9.69 -0.64 5.30
N SER A 203 -9.75 -0.87 6.61
CA SER A 203 -8.79 -1.69 7.33
C SER A 203 -9.48 -2.47 8.44
N GLY A 204 -9.75 -3.75 8.20
CA GLY A 204 -10.43 -4.61 9.15
C GLY A 204 -11.83 -4.08 9.41
N ASP A 205 -12.13 -3.74 10.66
CA ASP A 205 -13.44 -3.27 11.09
C ASP A 205 -13.65 -1.76 10.87
N HIS A 206 -12.65 -1.06 10.31
CA HIS A 206 -12.66 0.39 10.20
C HIS A 206 -12.80 0.88 8.77
N LEU A 207 -13.73 1.81 8.56
CA LEU A 207 -13.86 2.63 7.36
C LEU A 207 -13.41 4.04 7.71
N GLY A 208 -12.33 4.50 7.07
CA GLY A 208 -11.89 5.88 7.15
C GLY A 208 -12.19 6.62 5.85
N VAL A 209 -12.63 7.87 5.97
CA VAL A 209 -12.93 8.75 4.84
C VAL A 209 -12.22 10.09 5.05
N GLU A 210 -11.43 10.47 4.06
CA GLU A 210 -10.77 11.77 3.95
C GLU A 210 -11.66 12.67 3.08
N PHE A 211 -12.05 13.84 3.57
CA PHE A 211 -12.73 14.88 2.79
C PHE A 211 -11.77 16.06 2.62
N GLY A 212 -11.27 16.23 1.41
CA GLY A 212 -10.45 17.37 0.99
C GLY A 212 -11.23 18.34 0.11
N TYR A 213 -10.68 19.55 -0.04
CA TYR A 213 -11.26 20.57 -0.89
C TYR A 213 -10.25 21.10 -1.88
N ASN A 214 -10.72 21.41 -3.09
CA ASN A 214 -9.92 22.13 -4.06
C ASN A 214 -9.51 23.50 -3.48
N HIS A 215 -8.33 23.99 -3.88
CA HIS A 215 -7.66 25.22 -3.39
C HIS A 215 -8.47 26.54 -3.49
N VAL A 216 -9.70 26.50 -4.00
CA VAL A 216 -10.59 27.66 -4.12
C VAL A 216 -11.37 27.90 -2.83
N THR A 217 -11.54 26.87 -1.98
CA THR A 217 -12.30 27.01 -0.72
C THR A 217 -11.38 27.24 0.47
N THR A 218 -11.87 27.96 1.48
CA THR A 218 -11.21 28.16 2.78
C THR A 218 -11.62 27.10 3.81
N ALA A 219 -12.27 26.01 3.35
CA ALA A 219 -12.75 24.93 4.20
C ALA A 219 -11.58 24.09 4.74
N ASP A 220 -11.76 23.55 5.94
CA ASP A 220 -10.80 22.64 6.55
C ASP A 220 -11.00 21.24 5.96
N SER A 221 -9.92 20.53 5.62
CA SER A 221 -10.02 19.09 5.32
C SER A 221 -10.48 18.33 6.55
N GLU A 222 -11.16 17.20 6.34
CA GLU A 222 -11.74 16.37 7.40
C GLU A 222 -11.29 14.92 7.23
N ILE A 223 -11.02 14.22 8.34
CA ILE A 223 -10.85 12.76 8.37
C ILE A 223 -11.83 12.21 9.38
N VAL A 224 -12.65 11.27 8.94
CA VAL A 224 -13.61 10.59 9.81
C VAL A 224 -13.40 9.08 9.72
N ILE A 225 -13.29 8.43 10.88
CA ILE A 225 -13.13 6.98 10.98
C ILE A 225 -14.32 6.42 11.74
N TRP A 226 -14.98 5.43 11.14
CA TRP A 226 -16.01 4.64 11.77
C TRP A 226 -15.55 3.20 11.90
N ASN A 227 -15.97 2.55 12.98
CA ASN A 227 -16.12 1.11 12.96
C ASN A 227 -17.36 0.78 12.12
N TRP A 228 -17.18 0.22 10.92
CA TRP A 228 -18.29 0.03 9.98
C TRP A 228 -19.26 -1.07 10.42
N LYS A 229 -18.81 -2.01 11.27
CA LYS A 229 -19.66 -3.09 11.81
C LYS A 229 -20.63 -2.57 12.89
N THR A 230 -20.17 -1.66 13.74
CA THR A 230 -21.00 -1.08 14.81
C THR A 230 -21.65 0.23 14.42
N GLY A 231 -21.08 0.94 13.44
CA GLY A 231 -21.41 2.31 13.04
C GLY A 231 -20.92 3.38 14.02
N HIS A 232 -20.15 3.01 15.05
CA HIS A 232 -19.54 3.95 15.98
C HIS A 232 -18.47 4.78 15.27
N LYS A 233 -18.54 6.10 15.41
CA LYS A 233 -17.49 7.02 14.95
C LYS A 233 -16.37 7.02 15.99
N GLU A 234 -15.17 6.66 15.58
CA GLU A 234 -14.01 6.54 16.45
C GLU A 234 -13.13 7.78 16.41
N LEU A 235 -13.00 8.42 15.24
CA LEU A 235 -12.17 9.61 15.08
C LEU A 235 -12.85 10.63 14.18
N TYR A 236 -12.67 11.91 14.53
CA TYR A 236 -13.02 13.04 13.68
C TYR A 236 -11.97 14.14 13.77
N LEU A 237 -11.08 14.22 12.79
CA LEU A 237 -10.07 15.27 12.67
C LEU A 237 -10.49 16.31 11.63
N THR A 238 -10.25 17.59 11.91
CA THR A 238 -10.38 18.68 10.93
C THR A 238 -9.18 19.60 10.93
N GLY A 239 -8.81 20.16 9.78
CA GLY A 239 -7.74 21.14 9.69
C GLY A 239 -7.37 21.48 8.27
N ARG A 240 -6.86 22.69 8.04
CA ARG A 240 -6.37 23.12 6.71
C ARG A 240 -5.05 22.49 6.36
N GLU A 241 -4.34 22.05 7.39
CA GLU A 241 -3.02 21.50 7.35
C GLU A 241 -3.07 20.00 7.00
N ILE A 242 -4.23 19.36 7.09
CA ILE A 242 -4.44 17.93 6.80
C ILE A 242 -4.53 17.73 5.29
N TYR A 243 -3.73 16.78 4.78
CA TYR A 243 -3.75 16.41 3.37
C TYR A 243 -4.24 14.99 3.10
N SER A 244 -3.87 14.01 3.92
CA SER A 244 -4.25 12.62 3.69
C SER A 244 -3.99 11.73 4.91
N PHE A 245 -4.48 10.50 4.90
CA PHE A 245 -4.16 9.52 5.94
C PHE A 245 -4.10 8.08 5.42
N SER A 246 -3.52 7.21 6.23
CA SER A 246 -3.48 5.77 6.00
C SER A 246 -3.50 5.01 7.34
N PHE A 247 -4.16 3.86 7.40
CA PHE A 247 -4.14 2.99 8.58
C PHE A 247 -2.76 2.38 8.78
N LEU A 248 -2.29 2.31 10.03
CA LEU A 248 -1.00 1.71 10.41
C LEU A 248 -1.19 0.38 11.17
N THR A 249 -2.14 0.38 12.08
CA THR A 249 -2.56 -0.77 12.89
C THR A 249 -4.08 -0.66 13.10
N GLU A 250 -4.66 -1.69 13.69
CA GLU A 250 -6.03 -1.75 14.21
C GLU A 250 -6.44 -0.60 15.14
N LYS A 251 -5.50 0.22 15.65
CA LYS A 251 -5.81 1.41 16.46
C LYS A 251 -4.99 2.66 16.13
N HIS A 252 -4.15 2.63 15.10
CA HIS A 252 -3.33 3.78 14.73
C HIS A 252 -3.49 4.14 13.26
N VAL A 253 -3.53 5.45 12.97
CA VAL A 253 -3.43 6.01 11.63
C VAL A 253 -2.21 6.92 11.52
N VAL A 254 -1.69 7.08 10.31
CA VAL A 254 -0.70 8.10 9.98
C VAL A 254 -1.35 9.16 9.10
N VAL A 255 -1.28 10.41 9.53
CA VAL A 255 -1.88 11.58 8.86
C VAL A 255 -0.76 12.47 8.32
N THR A 256 -0.83 12.86 7.06
CA THR A 256 0.07 13.85 6.47
C THR A 256 -0.42 15.26 6.76
N VAL A 257 0.45 16.07 7.39
CA VAL A 257 0.12 17.44 7.78
C VAL A 257 1.25 18.39 7.39
N SER A 258 0.90 19.54 6.82
CA SER A 258 1.88 20.56 6.43
C SER A 258 1.47 21.96 6.89
N THR A 259 2.46 22.74 7.33
CA THR A 259 2.31 24.16 7.66
C THR A 259 3.43 24.96 7.01
N GLY A 260 3.12 25.59 5.87
CA GLY A 260 4.11 26.31 5.08
C GLY A 260 5.16 25.37 4.50
N THR A 261 6.38 25.38 5.06
CA THR A 261 7.48 24.52 4.63
C THR A 261 7.68 23.28 5.51
N GLU A 262 7.02 23.24 6.67
CA GLU A 262 7.15 22.14 7.61
C GLU A 262 6.28 20.96 7.20
N LEU A 263 6.90 19.79 7.05
CA LEU A 263 6.22 18.54 6.70
C LEU A 263 6.21 17.60 7.90
N ARG A 264 5.05 17.03 8.22
CA ARG A 264 4.86 16.17 9.39
C ARG A 264 4.03 14.94 9.04
N LEU A 265 4.37 13.82 9.66
CA LEU A 265 3.50 12.64 9.75
C LEU A 265 3.01 12.54 11.20
N LEU A 266 1.70 12.62 11.41
CA LEU A 266 1.12 12.43 12.73
C LEU A 266 0.60 11.02 12.86
N VAL A 267 1.18 10.27 13.79
CA VAL A 267 0.66 8.97 14.19
C VAL A 267 -0.35 9.20 15.32
N VAL A 268 -1.60 8.82 15.11
CA VAL A 268 -2.71 9.03 16.07
C VAL A 268 -3.24 7.68 16.52
N ASP A 269 -3.33 7.44 17.84
CA ASP A 269 -4.11 6.32 18.40
C ASP A 269 -5.59 6.72 18.35
N PHE A 270 -6.28 6.33 17.28
CA PHE A 270 -7.62 6.81 16.97
C PHE A 270 -8.71 6.16 17.85
N ILE A 271 -8.36 5.12 18.60
CA ILE A 271 -9.27 4.49 19.58
C ILE A 271 -9.17 5.20 20.94
N ALA A 272 -7.96 5.62 21.34
CA ALA A 272 -7.74 6.35 22.59
C ALA A 272 -8.08 7.84 22.48
N GLU A 273 -8.01 8.41 21.28
CA GLU A 273 -8.39 9.80 21.03
C GLU A 273 -9.92 10.02 21.11
N SER A 274 -10.34 11.26 21.33
CA SER A 274 -11.76 11.60 21.35
C SER A 274 -12.42 11.42 19.97
N SER A 275 -13.62 10.86 19.95
CA SER A 275 -14.46 10.74 18.75
C SER A 275 -15.21 12.04 18.39
N GLU A 276 -15.19 13.03 19.28
CA GLU A 276 -15.65 14.39 18.97
C GLU A 276 -14.77 15.06 17.93
N GLN A 277 -15.29 16.13 17.32
CA GLN A 277 -14.53 16.89 16.33
C GLN A 277 -13.30 17.55 16.96
N ILE A 278 -12.12 17.21 16.46
CA ILE A 278 -10.85 17.77 16.91
C ILE A 278 -10.20 18.53 15.77
N ARG A 279 -9.98 19.84 15.97
CA ARG A 279 -9.15 20.62 15.05
C ARG A 279 -7.68 20.27 15.26
N VAL A 280 -7.03 19.73 14.23
CA VAL A 280 -5.62 19.36 14.24
C VAL A 280 -4.77 20.59 14.47
N THR A 281 -4.29 20.68 15.70
CA THR A 281 -3.27 21.60 16.18
C THR A 281 -2.50 20.83 17.25
N VAL A 282 -1.23 21.18 17.46
CA VAL A 282 -0.34 20.48 18.41
C VAL A 282 -0.90 20.48 19.85
N THR A 283 -1.80 21.42 20.19
CA THR A 283 -2.36 21.59 21.53
C THR A 283 -3.64 20.81 21.80
N ASN A 284 -4.38 20.37 20.78
CA ASN A 284 -5.75 19.88 20.95
C ASN A 284 -5.89 18.35 20.89
N MET A 285 -4.82 17.64 20.55
CA MET A 285 -4.80 16.17 20.52
C MET A 285 -4.07 15.62 21.75
N THR A 286 -4.51 14.48 22.24
CA THR A 286 -3.97 13.84 23.45
C THR A 286 -3.13 12.61 23.13
N HIS A 287 -3.56 11.80 22.17
CA HIS A 287 -2.99 10.48 21.86
C HIS A 287 -2.34 10.45 20.48
N TYR A 288 -1.36 11.33 20.28
CA TYR A 288 -0.60 11.44 19.05
C TYR A 288 0.92 11.49 19.25
N LEU A 289 1.64 11.22 18.16
CA LEU A 289 3.08 11.35 17.96
C LEU A 289 3.34 12.06 16.62
N THR A 290 4.19 13.08 16.62
CA THR A 290 4.64 13.76 15.40
C THR A 290 6.00 13.23 14.96
N LEU A 291 6.08 12.78 13.72
CA LEU A 291 7.33 12.45 13.05
C LEU A 291 7.64 13.56 12.03
N ARG A 292 8.70 14.32 12.27
CA ARG A 292 9.08 15.41 11.36
C ARG A 292 9.73 14.85 10.11
N LEU A 293 9.30 15.35 8.96
CA LEU A 293 9.97 15.17 7.68
C LEU A 293 10.87 16.38 7.41
N PRO A 294 11.83 16.28 6.48
CA PRO A 294 12.68 17.41 6.13
C PRO A 294 11.87 18.59 5.60
N ASN A 295 12.23 19.80 6.04
CA ASN A 295 11.54 21.01 5.64
C ASN A 295 11.75 21.31 4.15
N LEU A 296 10.65 21.67 3.46
CA LEU A 296 10.69 22.09 2.07
C LEU A 296 11.44 23.41 1.91
N HIS A 297 12.16 23.55 0.81
CA HIS A 297 12.74 24.82 0.44
C HIS A 297 11.61 25.84 0.10
N PRO A 298 11.71 27.10 0.54
CA PRO A 298 10.65 28.10 0.32
C PRO A 298 10.32 28.43 -1.14
N SER A 299 11.18 28.05 -2.10
CA SER A 299 10.95 28.28 -3.52
C SER A 299 9.94 27.34 -4.17
N HIS A 300 9.51 26.29 -3.47
CA HIS A 300 8.60 25.29 -4.00
C HIS A 300 7.22 25.37 -3.36
N ILE A 301 6.20 25.06 -4.16
CA ILE A 301 4.81 25.04 -3.72
C ILE A 301 4.37 23.59 -3.59
N LEU A 302 3.95 23.20 -2.39
CA LEU A 302 3.36 21.89 -2.14
C LEU A 302 1.90 21.90 -2.61
N SER A 303 1.62 21.18 -3.70
CA SER A 303 0.27 21.06 -4.28
C SER A 303 -0.48 19.81 -3.81
N GLY A 304 0.22 18.82 -3.26
CA GLY A 304 -0.38 17.63 -2.69
C GLY A 304 0.61 16.88 -1.80
N PHE A 305 0.08 16.23 -0.76
CA PHE A 305 0.88 15.53 0.24
C PHE A 305 0.14 14.28 0.71
N THR A 306 0.27 13.19 -0.03
CA THR A 306 -0.54 11.99 0.20
C THR A 306 0.27 10.88 0.88
N ILE A 307 -0.40 10.05 1.66
CA ILE A 307 0.14 8.79 2.17
C ILE A 307 -0.87 7.69 1.84
N ARG A 308 -0.40 6.56 1.34
CA ARG A 308 -1.24 5.38 1.08
C ARG A 308 -0.45 4.13 1.42
N CYS A 309 -1.15 3.02 1.60
CA CYS A 309 -0.55 1.71 1.69
C CYS A 309 -1.48 0.73 0.97
N ASP A 310 -0.87 -0.23 0.29
CA ASP A 310 -1.57 -1.35 -0.32
C ASP A 310 -0.70 -2.60 -0.14
N PRO A 311 -1.29 -3.74 0.28
CA PRO A 311 -2.65 -3.83 0.79
C PRO A 311 -2.82 -3.07 2.13
N SER A 312 -4.06 -2.95 2.58
CA SER A 312 -4.37 -2.43 3.92
C SER A 312 -3.74 -3.31 5.02
N PRO A 313 -3.34 -2.79 6.20
CA PRO A 313 -2.61 -3.56 7.20
C PRO A 313 -3.35 -4.77 7.79
N ALA A 314 -4.69 -4.73 7.75
CA ALA A 314 -5.54 -5.82 8.21
C ALA A 314 -5.94 -6.80 7.08
N TRP A 315 -5.44 -6.59 5.86
CA TRP A 315 -5.73 -7.45 4.71
C TRP A 315 -4.72 -8.62 4.63
N PRO A 316 -5.15 -9.82 4.21
CA PRO A 316 -6.52 -10.24 3.94
C PRO A 316 -7.22 -10.68 5.23
N ASN A 317 -8.49 -10.31 5.36
CA ASN A 317 -9.35 -10.81 6.41
C ASN A 317 -10.28 -11.87 5.81
N GLN A 318 -9.90 -13.15 5.87
CA GLN A 318 -10.71 -14.34 5.48
C GLN A 318 -10.83 -14.66 3.96
N ASP A 319 -9.77 -15.18 3.34
CA ASP A 319 -9.90 -15.94 2.08
C ASP A 319 -9.11 -17.25 2.14
N ASP A 320 -9.76 -18.30 2.66
CA ASP A 320 -9.20 -19.64 2.84
C ASP A 320 -8.75 -20.31 1.53
N SER A 321 -9.09 -19.72 0.36
CA SER A 321 -8.65 -20.23 -0.94
C SER A 321 -7.22 -19.82 -1.30
N ILE A 322 -6.65 -18.83 -0.62
CA ILE A 322 -5.31 -18.30 -0.90
C ILE A 322 -4.30 -18.93 0.08
N PRO A 323 -3.21 -19.56 -0.39
CA PRO A 323 -2.28 -20.30 0.48
C PRO A 323 -1.34 -19.41 1.32
N PHE A 324 -1.09 -18.17 0.90
CA PHE A 324 -0.20 -17.24 1.61
C PHE A 324 -0.49 -15.80 1.21
N HIS A 325 -0.12 -14.85 2.07
CA HIS A 325 -0.25 -13.42 1.82
C HIS A 325 0.96 -12.66 2.31
N VAL A 326 1.12 -11.41 1.86
CA VAL A 326 2.24 -10.56 2.27
C VAL A 326 2.18 -10.34 3.77
N HIS A 327 3.33 -10.49 4.44
CA HIS A 327 3.46 -10.19 5.86
C HIS A 327 3.19 -8.69 6.09
N PRO A 328 2.32 -8.28 7.04
CA PRO A 328 1.97 -6.87 7.24
C PRO A 328 3.18 -5.94 7.45
N ASP A 329 4.24 -6.41 8.11
CA ASP A 329 5.48 -5.63 8.30
C ASP A 329 6.28 -5.33 7.02
N GLU A 330 5.98 -6.01 5.92
CA GLU A 330 6.56 -5.73 4.60
C GLU A 330 5.77 -4.68 3.82
N ILE A 331 4.62 -4.21 4.33
CA ILE A 331 3.84 -3.13 3.71
C ILE A 331 4.65 -1.84 3.67
N LEU A 332 4.72 -1.23 2.50
CA LEU A 332 5.27 0.11 2.30
C LEU A 332 4.19 1.19 2.43
N TYR A 333 4.61 2.33 2.95
CA TYR A 333 3.84 3.58 3.00
C TYR A 333 4.51 4.61 2.09
N PRO A 334 4.19 4.65 0.78
CA PRO A 334 4.59 5.75 -0.07
C PRO A 334 3.95 7.06 0.38
N VAL A 335 4.80 7.99 0.82
CA VAL A 335 4.45 9.37 1.10
C VAL A 335 4.82 10.21 -0.10
N THR A 336 3.84 10.74 -0.82
CA THR A 336 4.05 11.49 -2.06
C THR A 336 3.91 12.99 -1.84
N LEU A 337 4.97 13.72 -2.16
CA LEU A 337 4.98 15.17 -2.28
C LEU A 337 4.78 15.54 -3.75
N LEU A 338 3.66 16.18 -4.07
CA LEU A 338 3.40 16.74 -5.40
C LEU A 338 3.81 18.21 -5.38
N MET A 339 4.93 18.50 -6.03
CA MET A 339 5.57 19.82 -6.03
C MET A 339 5.24 20.58 -7.30
N GLY A 340 4.98 21.88 -7.18
CA GLY A 340 4.92 22.82 -8.30
C GLY A 340 6.26 23.51 -8.52
N GLU A 341 6.68 23.61 -9.79
CA GLU A 341 7.88 24.34 -10.22
C GLU A 341 7.59 25.07 -11.55
N GLY A 342 7.44 26.39 -11.48
CA GLY A 342 6.98 27.20 -12.62
C GLY A 342 5.61 26.74 -13.13
N LEU A 343 5.55 26.32 -14.39
CA LEU A 343 4.34 25.75 -15.01
C LEU A 343 4.25 24.21 -14.89
N GLY A 344 5.28 23.55 -14.34
CA GLY A 344 5.36 22.10 -14.23
C GLY A 344 5.02 21.56 -12.85
N ARG A 345 4.71 20.26 -12.79
CA ARG A 345 4.61 19.50 -11.54
C ARG A 345 5.58 18.33 -11.56
N TYR A 346 6.11 17.97 -10.40
CA TYR A 346 6.91 16.76 -10.23
C TYR A 346 6.58 16.10 -8.89
N ARG A 347 7.02 14.85 -8.74
CA ARG A 347 6.77 14.06 -7.53
C ARG A 347 8.08 13.71 -6.82
N ILE A 348 8.03 13.76 -5.50
CA ILE A 348 9.01 13.12 -4.63
C ILE A 348 8.24 12.09 -3.82
N ILE A 349 8.77 10.88 -3.75
CA ILE A 349 8.13 9.80 -3.00
C ILE A 349 9.10 9.33 -1.93
N ILE A 350 8.65 9.41 -0.67
CA ILE A 350 9.35 8.88 0.48
C ILE A 350 8.73 7.52 0.78
N LEU A 351 9.50 6.45 0.60
CA LEU A 351 9.08 5.09 0.87
C LEU A 351 9.45 4.71 2.29
N ILE A 352 8.44 4.35 3.09
CA ILE A 352 8.60 4.06 4.51
C ILE A 352 8.02 2.67 4.78
N PRO A 353 8.84 1.67 5.14
CA PRO A 353 8.34 0.37 5.60
C PRO A 353 7.49 0.52 6.86
N ARG A 354 6.44 -0.29 6.98
CA ARG A 354 5.57 -0.34 8.16
C ARG A 354 6.39 -0.48 9.45
N ARG A 355 7.37 -1.39 9.47
CA ARG A 355 8.28 -1.61 10.60
C ARG A 355 8.98 -0.33 11.09
N THR A 356 9.32 0.59 10.19
CA THR A 356 9.96 1.87 10.54
C THR A 356 9.00 2.76 11.33
N LEU A 357 7.74 2.81 10.92
CA LEU A 357 6.69 3.57 11.61
C LEU A 357 6.30 2.91 12.93
N LEU A 358 6.15 1.58 12.96
CA LEU A 358 5.84 0.83 14.18
C LEU A 358 6.94 0.98 15.24
N ALA A 359 8.21 1.03 14.85
CA ALA A 359 9.31 1.27 15.77
C ALA A 359 9.17 2.61 16.52
N GLN A 360 8.49 3.59 15.93
CA GLN A 360 8.25 4.88 16.58
C GLN A 360 7.15 4.83 17.63
N LEU A 361 6.30 3.80 17.64
CA LEU A 361 5.23 3.66 18.65
C LEU A 361 5.75 3.54 20.08
N ARG A 362 7.03 3.17 20.26
CA ARG A 362 7.71 3.23 21.57
C ARG A 362 7.62 4.61 22.23
N HIS A 363 7.50 5.67 21.43
CA HIS A 363 7.43 7.04 21.91
C HIS A 363 6.12 7.37 22.65
N PHE A 364 5.02 6.66 22.34
CA PHE A 364 3.77 6.76 23.11
C PHE A 364 3.99 6.35 24.58
N VAL A 365 4.79 5.30 24.82
CA VAL A 365 5.11 4.83 26.19
C VAL A 365 5.95 5.85 26.94
N THR A 366 6.91 6.48 26.25
CA THR A 366 7.78 7.50 26.86
C THR A 366 7.11 8.87 27.03
N GLY A 367 5.93 9.08 26.44
CA GLY A 367 5.26 10.38 26.38
C GLY A 367 5.91 11.40 25.43
N THR A 368 6.86 10.97 24.59
CA THR A 368 7.49 11.84 23.59
C THR A 368 6.46 12.20 22.52
N LYS A 369 6.28 13.49 22.25
CA LYS A 369 5.27 13.99 21.29
C LYS A 369 5.80 14.31 19.90
N GLU A 370 7.10 14.51 19.77
CA GLU A 370 7.72 14.90 18.49
C GLU A 370 9.09 14.24 18.36
N VAL A 371 9.39 13.73 17.15
CA VAL A 371 10.65 13.08 16.80
C VAL A 371 11.19 13.70 15.52
N GLU A 372 12.41 14.22 15.61
CA GLU A 372 13.11 14.86 14.49
C GLU A 372 13.52 13.87 13.42
N TRP A 373 13.55 14.30 12.15
CA TRP A 373 13.89 13.46 11.00
C TRP A 373 15.19 12.68 11.23
N SER A 374 16.24 13.36 11.73
CA SER A 374 17.55 12.77 11.96
C SER A 374 17.55 11.54 12.89
N ALA A 375 16.52 11.37 13.72
CA ALA A 375 16.41 10.27 14.66
C ALA A 375 15.66 9.04 14.11
N TRP A 376 14.82 9.18 13.08
CA TRP A 376 13.96 8.09 12.59
C TRP A 376 13.98 7.88 11.07
N GLY A 377 14.26 8.92 10.29
CA GLY A 377 14.19 8.91 8.83
C GLY A 377 15.39 8.28 8.13
N PRO A 378 16.65 8.67 8.42
CA PRO A 378 17.80 8.31 7.62
C PRO A 378 18.01 6.82 7.35
N GLU A 379 17.82 5.94 8.33
CA GLU A 379 18.10 4.49 8.18
C GLU A 379 16.86 3.64 7.87
N GLY A 380 15.68 4.27 7.81
CA GLY A 380 14.40 3.58 7.72
C GLY A 380 13.56 3.97 6.52
N THR A 381 14.10 4.78 5.60
CA THR A 381 13.33 5.37 4.50
C THR A 381 14.13 5.41 3.20
N ARG A 382 13.45 5.50 2.06
CA ARG A 382 14.06 5.82 0.77
C ARG A 382 13.34 6.98 0.11
N ILE A 383 14.07 8.03 -0.26
CA ILE A 383 13.52 9.08 -1.13
C ILE A 383 13.81 8.76 -2.60
N LEU A 384 12.77 8.80 -3.42
CA LEU A 384 12.83 8.73 -4.87
C LEU A 384 12.48 10.12 -5.45
N ASP A 385 13.48 10.79 -6.03
CA ASP A 385 13.30 12.05 -6.77
C ASP A 385 12.94 11.74 -8.24
N PHE A 386 11.66 11.87 -8.59
CA PHE A 386 11.20 11.59 -9.95
C PHE A 386 11.53 12.68 -10.96
N ARG A 387 12.08 13.84 -10.57
CA ARG A 387 12.69 14.77 -11.55
C ARG A 387 13.89 14.13 -12.25
N LYS A 388 14.60 13.26 -11.51
CA LYS A 388 15.78 12.55 -11.99
C LYS A 388 15.48 11.15 -12.47
N ARG A 389 14.40 10.50 -12.00
CA ARG A 389 14.19 9.06 -12.21
C ARG A 389 13.24 8.72 -13.36
N ALA A 390 12.29 9.58 -13.68
CA ALA A 390 11.30 9.34 -14.73
C ALA A 390 10.88 10.66 -15.39
N GLY A 391 10.05 10.57 -16.43
CA GLY A 391 9.29 11.68 -16.98
C GLY A 391 8.50 12.46 -15.93
N ARG A 392 8.02 13.67 -16.29
CA ARG A 392 7.19 14.48 -15.36
C ARG A 392 5.86 13.80 -15.04
N HIS A 393 5.46 12.81 -15.83
CA HIS A 393 4.20 12.08 -15.75
C HIS A 393 4.41 10.64 -15.27
N VAL A 394 4.57 10.48 -13.95
CA VAL A 394 4.68 9.15 -13.30
C VAL A 394 3.37 8.74 -12.66
N ALA A 395 2.84 7.59 -13.05
CA ALA A 395 1.86 6.84 -12.27
C ALA A 395 2.58 5.84 -11.38
N TRP A 396 2.06 5.56 -10.19
CA TRP A 396 2.67 4.60 -9.29
C TRP A 396 1.61 3.80 -8.52
N ALA A 397 2.00 2.62 -8.07
CA ALA A 397 1.22 1.74 -7.20
C ALA A 397 2.17 1.03 -6.23
N THR A 398 1.63 0.51 -5.14
CA THR A 398 2.39 -0.31 -4.19
C THR A 398 1.61 -1.58 -3.89
N PHE A 399 2.32 -2.67 -3.58
CA PHE A 399 1.71 -3.86 -3.00
C PHE A 399 2.74 -4.57 -2.13
N GLY A 400 2.55 -4.54 -0.80
CA GLY A 400 3.52 -5.08 0.13
C GLY A 400 4.85 -4.33 0.08
N SER A 401 5.95 -5.08 -0.12
CA SER A 401 7.31 -4.52 -0.23
C SER A 401 7.63 -3.93 -1.60
N ARG A 402 6.71 -3.99 -2.55
CA ARG A 402 6.95 -3.59 -3.94
C ARG A 402 6.32 -2.24 -4.23
N PHE A 403 7.11 -1.33 -4.76
CA PHE A 403 6.68 -0.08 -5.32
C PHE A 403 6.87 -0.14 -6.84
N VAL A 404 5.82 0.12 -7.61
CA VAL A 404 5.84 0.09 -9.08
C VAL A 404 5.62 1.50 -9.59
N ALA A 405 6.47 1.94 -10.52
CA ALA A 405 6.36 3.23 -11.17
C ALA A 405 6.27 3.05 -12.68
N PHE A 406 5.32 3.72 -13.31
CA PHE A 406 5.18 3.80 -14.75
C PHE A 406 5.55 5.20 -15.23
N ASP A 407 6.55 5.27 -16.09
CA ASP A 407 6.98 6.48 -16.78
C ASP A 407 6.21 6.62 -18.10
N ASN A 408 5.20 7.50 -18.14
CA ASN A 408 4.40 7.71 -19.36
C ASN A 408 5.23 8.26 -20.53
N ASP A 409 6.32 8.98 -20.25
CA ASP A 409 7.12 9.63 -21.29
C ASP A 409 8.03 8.60 -22.00
N ARG A 410 8.48 7.59 -21.25
CA ARG A 410 9.34 6.50 -21.76
C ARG A 410 8.60 5.20 -22.05
N LEU A 411 7.36 5.07 -21.57
CA LEU A 411 6.58 3.83 -21.54
C LEU A 411 7.30 2.70 -20.79
N GLU A 412 8.07 3.05 -19.76
CA GLU A 412 8.84 2.10 -18.95
C GLU A 412 8.15 1.86 -17.61
N ILE A 413 8.05 0.59 -17.21
CA ILE A 413 7.54 0.20 -15.88
C ILE A 413 8.71 -0.29 -15.06
N ASN A 414 8.95 0.34 -13.92
CA ASN A 414 10.00 -0.03 -13.00
C ASN A 414 9.40 -0.59 -11.70
N VAL A 415 9.88 -1.76 -11.30
CA VAL A 415 9.53 -2.41 -10.03
C VAL A 415 10.70 -2.23 -9.07
N TYR A 416 10.40 -1.63 -7.92
CA TYR A 416 11.32 -1.42 -6.80
C TYR A 416 10.87 -2.31 -5.64
N ASP A 417 11.63 -3.37 -5.35
CA ASP A 417 11.32 -4.35 -4.32
C ASP A 417 12.22 -4.16 -3.09
N PHE A 418 11.58 -3.86 -1.96
CA PHE A 418 12.21 -3.51 -0.69
C PHE A 418 12.29 -4.70 0.28
N ASN A 419 12.06 -5.92 -0.18
CA ASN A 419 12.25 -7.11 0.64
C ASN A 419 13.74 -7.29 1.02
N GLN A 420 14.06 -6.96 2.28
CA GLN A 420 15.43 -6.97 2.78
C GLN A 420 16.04 -8.37 2.91
N MET A 421 15.22 -9.39 3.12
CA MET A 421 15.68 -10.78 3.23
C MET A 421 16.10 -11.34 1.86
N THR A 422 15.34 -11.01 0.81
CA THR A 422 15.68 -11.37 -0.57
C THR A 422 16.97 -10.67 -1.00
N LEU A 423 17.12 -9.37 -0.70
CA LEU A 423 18.34 -8.62 -0.99
C LEU A 423 19.60 -9.21 -0.35
N ARG A 424 19.56 -9.50 0.96
CA ARG A 424 20.71 -10.09 1.67
C ARG A 424 21.12 -11.44 1.07
N ARG A 425 20.14 -12.25 0.64
CA ARG A 425 20.41 -13.52 -0.02
C ARG A 425 21.11 -13.33 -1.36
N GLU A 426 20.60 -12.43 -2.20
CA GLU A 426 21.21 -12.11 -3.50
C GLU A 426 22.65 -11.64 -3.31
N GLN A 427 22.91 -10.76 -2.34
CA GLN A 427 24.27 -10.34 -1.97
C GLN A 427 25.18 -11.50 -1.54
N SER A 428 24.63 -12.49 -0.84
CA SER A 428 25.37 -13.68 -0.40
C SER A 428 25.53 -14.78 -1.47
N SER A 429 24.83 -14.67 -2.61
CA SER A 429 24.71 -15.74 -3.61
C SER A 429 25.98 -16.00 -4.41
N GLY A 430 26.93 -15.05 -4.39
CA GLY A 430 28.17 -15.11 -5.18
C GLY A 430 27.97 -14.89 -6.68
N CYS A 431 26.74 -14.66 -7.16
CA CYS A 431 26.46 -14.28 -8.54
C CYS A 431 26.97 -12.86 -8.84
N PRO A 432 27.35 -12.55 -10.09
CA PRO A 432 27.63 -11.18 -10.50
C PRO A 432 26.39 -10.28 -10.29
N LEU A 433 26.53 -9.23 -9.47
CA LEU A 433 25.45 -8.30 -9.16
C LEU A 433 25.69 -6.96 -9.86
N GLN A 434 24.63 -6.36 -10.38
CA GLN A 434 24.67 -5.00 -10.90
C GLN A 434 24.25 -4.03 -9.80
N TYR A 435 25.02 -2.95 -9.62
CA TYR A 435 24.74 -1.94 -8.61
C TYR A 435 24.34 -0.61 -9.27
N GLY A 436 23.27 -0.01 -8.77
CA GLY A 436 22.79 1.30 -9.21
C GLY A 436 23.11 2.38 -8.19
N ASN A 437 23.53 3.56 -8.66
CA ASN A 437 23.70 4.73 -7.81
C ASN A 437 22.32 5.37 -7.53
N PRO A 438 21.85 5.44 -6.27
CA PRO A 438 20.55 6.03 -5.93
C PRO A 438 20.44 7.53 -6.26
N ASN A 439 21.55 8.22 -6.52
CA ASN A 439 21.58 9.66 -6.81
C ASN A 439 21.56 9.96 -8.32
N GLU A 440 21.56 8.93 -9.16
CA GLU A 440 21.53 9.01 -10.62
C GLU A 440 20.23 8.42 -11.21
N ILE A 441 20.06 8.54 -12.52
CA ILE A 441 18.99 7.84 -13.25
C ILE A 441 19.29 6.34 -13.18
N LEU A 442 18.45 5.58 -12.48
CA LEU A 442 18.53 4.12 -12.51
C LEU A 442 18.02 3.61 -13.86
N ARG A 443 18.77 2.68 -14.45
CA ARG A 443 18.39 1.99 -15.68
C ARG A 443 18.60 0.49 -15.50
N PRO A 444 17.67 -0.20 -14.83
CA PRO A 444 17.75 -1.64 -14.72
C PRO A 444 17.84 -2.26 -16.13
N PRO A 445 18.71 -3.28 -16.33
CA PRO A 445 18.80 -3.96 -17.61
C PRO A 445 17.45 -4.60 -17.99
N VAL A 446 17.15 -4.57 -19.29
CA VAL A 446 15.96 -5.21 -19.88
C VAL A 446 16.43 -6.36 -20.78
N ASN A 447 15.68 -7.47 -20.81
CA ASN A 447 15.95 -8.63 -21.67
C ASN A 447 17.33 -9.29 -21.45
N GLN A 448 17.84 -9.27 -20.21
CA GLN A 448 19.03 -10.04 -19.80
C GLN A 448 18.60 -11.25 -18.95
N ASP A 449 19.46 -12.28 -18.86
CA ASP A 449 19.20 -13.49 -18.06
C ASP A 449 18.95 -13.17 -16.57
N ASP A 450 19.62 -12.12 -16.05
CA ASP A 450 19.34 -11.55 -14.74
C ASP A 450 19.14 -10.02 -14.87
N PRO A 451 17.88 -9.53 -14.97
CA PRO A 451 17.60 -8.11 -15.16
C PRO A 451 17.71 -7.29 -13.86
N THR A 452 18.39 -7.82 -12.85
CA THR A 452 18.38 -7.28 -11.49
C THR A 452 19.46 -6.22 -11.26
N MET A 453 19.03 -5.04 -10.79
CA MET A 453 19.92 -4.00 -10.26
C MET A 453 19.69 -3.80 -8.77
N LEU A 454 20.74 -3.90 -7.96
CA LEU A 454 20.70 -3.61 -6.52
C LEU A 454 21.05 -2.16 -6.25
N VAL A 455 20.30 -1.53 -5.35
CA VAL A 455 20.57 -0.17 -4.88
C VAL A 455 20.69 -0.21 -3.37
N ILE A 456 21.93 -0.16 -2.89
CA ILE A 456 22.26 -0.34 -1.48
C ILE A 456 22.74 0.96 -0.80
N ASP A 457 23.32 1.87 -1.58
CA ASP A 457 23.92 3.08 -1.05
C ASP A 457 22.88 4.09 -0.55
N ASP A 458 23.36 5.07 0.20
CA ASP A 458 22.55 6.19 0.68
C ASP A 458 22.14 7.10 -0.48
N ALA A 459 20.87 7.50 -0.48
CA ALA A 459 20.41 8.60 -1.31
C ALA A 459 20.70 9.89 -0.54
N VAL A 460 21.37 10.83 -1.20
CA VAL A 460 21.71 12.14 -0.67
C VAL A 460 21.05 13.17 -1.58
N LEU A 461 20.09 13.90 -1.03
CA LEU A 461 19.48 15.03 -1.69
C LEU A 461 20.22 16.28 -1.20
N PRO A 462 21.09 16.87 -2.04
CA PRO A 462 21.87 18.02 -1.64
C PRO A 462 20.98 19.27 -1.54
N SER A 463 21.40 20.24 -0.74
CA SER A 463 20.64 21.49 -0.51
C SER A 463 20.50 22.33 -1.79
N ASP A 464 21.46 22.23 -2.71
CA ASP A 464 21.42 22.90 -4.02
C ASP A 464 20.38 22.31 -4.99
N SER A 465 19.80 21.15 -4.68
CA SER A 465 18.64 20.61 -5.40
C SER A 465 17.38 21.45 -5.19
N LEU A 466 17.44 22.38 -4.22
CA LEU A 466 16.38 23.27 -3.77
C LEU A 466 15.09 22.55 -3.37
N ILE A 467 15.08 21.24 -3.17
CA ILE A 467 13.87 20.54 -2.68
C ILE A 467 13.65 20.85 -1.21
N PHE A 468 14.69 20.59 -0.41
CA PHE A 468 14.68 20.70 1.03
C PHE A 468 15.65 21.79 1.46
N GLN A 469 15.42 22.37 2.65
CA GLN A 469 16.27 23.45 3.18
C GLN A 469 17.68 22.96 3.54
N GLU A 470 17.81 21.68 3.83
CA GLU A 470 19.05 21.03 4.26
C GLU A 470 19.35 19.79 3.41
N VAL A 471 20.57 19.26 3.58
CA VAL A 471 20.95 18.00 2.95
C VAL A 471 20.19 16.86 3.61
N VAL A 472 19.41 16.12 2.82
CA VAL A 472 18.62 14.98 3.31
C VAL A 472 19.30 13.68 2.91
N ARG A 473 19.53 12.81 3.89
CA ARG A 473 20.06 11.45 3.67
C ARG A 473 19.01 10.41 3.99
N THR A 474 18.87 9.41 3.11
CA THR A 474 17.96 8.27 3.30
C THR A 474 18.63 6.98 2.84
N SER A 475 18.43 5.92 3.60
CA SER A 475 18.99 4.60 3.37
C SER A 475 17.93 3.54 3.64
N LEU A 476 17.55 2.87 2.56
CA LEU A 476 16.72 1.69 2.59
C LEU A 476 16.99 0.96 1.27
N PRO A 477 17.79 -0.12 1.31
CA PRO A 477 18.18 -0.86 0.12
C PRO A 477 16.99 -1.45 -0.63
N PHE A 478 17.08 -1.55 -1.96
CA PHE A 478 16.07 -2.18 -2.78
C PHE A 478 16.65 -2.81 -4.03
N ARG A 479 15.84 -3.68 -4.63
CA ARG A 479 16.07 -4.28 -5.93
C ARG A 479 15.24 -3.53 -6.96
N ALA A 480 15.84 -3.16 -8.08
CA ALA A 480 15.17 -2.50 -9.19
C ALA A 480 15.18 -3.40 -10.43
N ARG A 481 14.04 -3.45 -11.12
CA ARG A 481 13.88 -4.11 -12.42
C ARG A 481 12.95 -3.31 -13.32
N THR A 482 13.07 -3.52 -14.61
CA THR A 482 12.17 -2.94 -15.61
C THR A 482 11.34 -4.06 -16.23
N VAL A 483 10.02 -3.90 -16.23
CA VAL A 483 9.11 -4.85 -16.86
C VAL A 483 9.20 -4.68 -18.38
N PRO A 484 9.32 -5.77 -19.16
CA PRO A 484 9.21 -5.68 -20.62
C PRO A 484 7.85 -5.14 -21.03
N THR A 485 7.84 -4.04 -21.80
CA THR A 485 6.61 -3.36 -22.22
C THR A 485 6.42 -3.51 -23.73
N THR A 486 5.20 -3.87 -24.14
CA THR A 486 4.73 -3.79 -25.53
C THR A 486 3.76 -2.63 -25.73
N LEU A 487 3.75 -1.68 -24.80
CA LEU A 487 2.81 -0.56 -24.77
C LEU A 487 3.11 0.42 -25.90
N GLU A 488 2.06 0.92 -26.53
CA GLU A 488 2.14 1.98 -27.54
C GLU A 488 1.92 3.35 -26.89
N ARG A 489 2.28 4.44 -27.57
CA ARG A 489 2.02 5.79 -27.01
C ARG A 489 0.52 6.08 -26.93
N LYS A 490 -0.04 5.92 -25.73
CA LYS A 490 -1.41 6.32 -25.36
C LYS A 490 -1.37 7.21 -24.11
N GLN A 491 -2.48 7.89 -23.82
CA GLN A 491 -2.63 8.58 -22.55
C GLN A 491 -3.03 7.56 -21.48
N TYR A 492 -2.08 7.20 -20.62
CA TYR A 492 -2.24 6.19 -19.59
C TYR A 492 -2.50 6.80 -18.21
N PHE A 493 -3.52 6.30 -17.51
CA PHE A 493 -3.88 6.52 -16.11
C PHE A 493 -4.84 5.41 -15.67
N PRO A 494 -4.96 5.05 -14.37
CA PRO A 494 -3.95 4.91 -13.32
C PRO A 494 -3.13 3.60 -13.45
N LEU A 495 -2.12 3.44 -12.59
CA LEU A 495 -1.39 2.20 -12.38
C LEU A 495 -1.95 1.51 -11.12
N MET A 496 -2.16 0.20 -11.17
CA MET A 496 -2.54 -0.62 -10.01
C MET A 496 -1.59 -1.82 -9.89
N CYS A 497 -1.38 -2.28 -8.66
CA CYS A 497 -0.53 -3.42 -8.36
C CYS A 497 -1.27 -4.38 -7.42
N SER A 498 -1.15 -5.67 -7.70
CA SER A 498 -1.73 -6.75 -6.91
C SER A 498 -0.64 -7.73 -6.48
N PRO A 499 -0.97 -8.80 -5.74
CA PRO A 499 0.00 -9.85 -5.47
C PRO A 499 0.63 -10.46 -6.74
N ASP A 500 -0.09 -10.53 -7.86
CA ASP A 500 0.39 -11.24 -9.08
C ASP A 500 0.22 -10.42 -10.37
N ASN A 501 -0.19 -9.17 -10.28
CA ASN A 501 -0.56 -8.38 -11.47
C ASN A 501 -0.07 -6.95 -11.36
N ILE A 502 0.42 -6.43 -12.49
CA ILE A 502 0.61 -5.01 -12.72
C ILE A 502 -0.43 -4.59 -13.77
N ILE A 503 -1.25 -3.60 -13.46
CA ILE A 503 -2.36 -3.17 -14.31
C ILE A 503 -2.14 -1.71 -14.68
N ILE A 504 -2.14 -1.44 -15.98
CA ILE A 504 -2.07 -0.09 -16.54
C ILE A 504 -3.36 0.17 -17.30
N VAL A 505 -3.94 1.35 -17.07
CA VAL A 505 -5.19 1.73 -17.70
C VAL A 505 -4.92 2.85 -18.72
N ALA A 506 -5.51 2.74 -19.91
CA ALA A 506 -5.62 3.78 -20.94
C ALA A 506 -7.03 3.72 -21.54
N SER A 507 -7.20 3.71 -22.86
CA SER A 507 -8.49 3.37 -23.49
C SER A 507 -8.98 1.97 -23.11
N GLU A 508 -8.06 1.09 -22.75
CA GLU A 508 -8.30 -0.26 -22.25
C GLU A 508 -7.39 -0.57 -21.06
N TYR A 509 -7.69 -1.70 -20.41
CA TYR A 509 -6.85 -2.24 -19.35
C TYR A 509 -5.80 -3.16 -19.96
N HIS A 510 -4.53 -2.82 -19.75
CA HIS A 510 -3.39 -3.69 -20.01
C HIS A 510 -2.97 -4.35 -18.69
N ILE A 511 -3.01 -5.68 -18.65
CA ILE A 511 -2.65 -6.44 -17.45
C ILE A 511 -1.44 -7.31 -17.75
N PHE A 512 -0.41 -7.15 -16.92
CA PHE A 512 0.75 -8.01 -16.87
C PHE A 512 0.59 -8.98 -15.69
N THR A 513 0.31 -10.25 -16.01
CA THR A 513 0.09 -11.32 -15.03
C THR A 513 1.39 -12.11 -14.84
N LEU A 514 1.74 -12.38 -13.59
CA LEU A 514 2.94 -13.13 -13.18
C LEU A 514 2.61 -14.58 -12.80
#